data_AF-A0A7S1K906-F1
#
_entry.id   AF-A0A7S1K906-F1
#
_cell.length_a   1.000
_cell.length_b   1.000
_cell.length_c   1.000
_cell.angle_alpha   90.00
_cell.angle_beta   90.00
_cell.angle_gamma   90.00
#
_symmetry.space_group_name_H-M   'P 1'
#
loop_
_entity.id
_entity.type
_entity.pdbx_description
1 polymer ?
#
loop_
_entity_poly.entity_id
_entity_poly.type
_entity_poly.pdbx_seq_one_letter_code
_entity_poly.pdbx_strand_id
1 'polypeptide(L)'
;TDHRELKGWPRISPQTMLDVLKGEYGDVVSEGYMVLDARWTAEYEGGHIEGAIHASSKETVRDALWHPDGRPKYGKQHVVVLHCEFSQVRAVAMKTELEELDEDSDYPSKYIL
;
A
#
# COMPACT_ATOMS: atom_id res chain seq x y z
N THR A 1 11.90 -13.57 -10.80
CA THR A 1 11.98 -13.79 -9.34
C THR A 1 10.60 -14.21 -8.87
N ASP A 2 10.49 -15.32 -8.16
CA ASP A 2 9.21 -15.97 -7.90
C ASP A 2 8.56 -15.42 -6.62
N HIS A 3 7.59 -14.52 -6.79
CA HIS A 3 6.94 -13.76 -5.70
C HIS A 3 5.74 -14.52 -5.09
N ARG A 4 5.90 -15.82 -4.82
CA ARG A 4 4.80 -16.72 -4.39
C ARG A 4 4.05 -16.25 -3.16
N GLU A 5 4.71 -15.50 -2.28
CA GLU A 5 4.19 -15.07 -0.97
C GLU A 5 3.33 -13.80 -1.03
N LEU A 6 3.38 -13.06 -2.14
CA LEU A 6 2.50 -11.91 -2.38
C LEU A 6 1.30 -12.25 -3.28
N LYS A 7 1.01 -13.54 -3.48
CA LYS A 7 -0.15 -14.00 -4.25
C LYS A 7 -1.46 -13.46 -3.64
N GLY A 8 -2.40 -13.12 -4.50
CA GLY A 8 -3.75 -12.66 -4.13
C GLY A 8 -3.97 -11.17 -4.32
N TRP A 9 -2.91 -10.35 -4.38
CA TRP A 9 -3.05 -8.91 -4.67
C TRP A 9 -2.67 -8.61 -6.13
N PRO A 10 -3.48 -7.81 -6.85
CA PRO A 10 -3.15 -7.38 -8.21
C PRO A 10 -1.88 -6.53 -8.23
N ARG A 11 -1.11 -6.66 -9.32
CA ARG A 11 0.10 -5.87 -9.55
C ARG A 11 -0.17 -4.74 -10.53
N ILE A 12 0.38 -3.57 -10.25
CA ILE A 12 0.41 -2.44 -11.17
C ILE A 12 1.83 -2.22 -11.67
N SER A 13 1.96 -1.56 -12.82
CA SER A 13 3.27 -1.18 -13.35
C SER A 13 3.73 0.18 -12.80
N PRO A 14 5.03 0.51 -12.84
CA PRO A 14 5.50 1.87 -12.56
C PRO A 14 4.82 2.94 -13.43
N GLN A 15 4.50 2.60 -14.69
CA GLN A 15 3.76 3.50 -15.57
C GLN A 15 2.34 3.76 -15.04
N THR A 16 1.64 2.72 -14.60
CA THR A 16 0.32 2.84 -13.98
C THR A 16 0.37 3.72 -12.73
N MET A 17 1.38 3.55 -11.88
CA MET A 17 1.56 4.42 -10.70
C MET A 17 1.79 5.87 -11.11
N LEU A 18 2.61 6.13 -12.13
CA LEU A 18 2.84 7.48 -12.64
C LEU A 18 1.55 8.13 -13.15
N ASP A 19 0.69 7.36 -13.82
CA ASP A 19 -0.59 7.84 -14.33
C ASP A 19 -1.58 8.11 -13.17
N VAL A 20 -1.54 7.33 -12.09
CA VAL A 20 -2.26 7.63 -10.83
C VAL A 20 -1.78 8.96 -10.22
N LEU A 21 -0.47 9.19 -10.15
CA LEU A 21 0.10 10.44 -9.63
C LEU A 21 -0.33 11.66 -10.46
N LYS A 22 -0.52 11.49 -11.77
CA LYS A 22 -1.01 12.54 -12.69
C LYS A 22 -2.53 12.77 -12.62
N GLY A 23 -3.27 11.91 -11.91
CA GLY A 23 -4.72 12.00 -11.79
C GLY A 23 -5.50 11.37 -12.94
N GLU A 24 -4.85 10.58 -13.81
CA GLU A 24 -5.49 9.93 -14.96
C GLU A 24 -6.51 8.84 -14.56
N TYR A 25 -6.55 8.46 -13.27
CA TYR A 25 -7.45 7.47 -12.69
C TYR A 25 -8.47 8.09 -11.72
N GLY A 26 -8.78 9.39 -11.82
CA GLY A 26 -9.63 10.10 -10.87
C GLY A 26 -10.97 9.43 -10.56
N ASP A 27 -11.59 8.74 -11.53
CA ASP A 27 -12.84 8.00 -11.32
C ASP A 27 -12.65 6.69 -10.53
N VAL A 28 -11.46 6.07 -10.60
CA VAL A 28 -11.11 4.81 -9.95
C VAL A 28 -10.58 5.03 -8.54
N VAL A 29 -9.79 6.10 -8.34
CA VAL A 29 -9.24 6.53 -7.04
C VAL A 29 -10.01 7.73 -6.48
N SER A 30 -11.34 7.70 -6.58
CA SER A 30 -12.22 8.83 -6.24
C SER A 30 -12.12 9.26 -4.77
N GLU A 31 -11.82 8.33 -3.86
CA GLU A 31 -11.53 8.58 -2.43
C GLU A 31 -10.02 8.73 -2.15
N GLY A 32 -9.20 8.79 -3.19
CA GLY A 32 -7.75 8.95 -3.13
C GLY A 32 -6.98 7.63 -3.12
N TYR A 33 -5.66 7.76 -2.93
CA TYR A 33 -4.75 6.64 -2.81
C TYR A 33 -3.69 6.89 -1.74
N MET A 34 -3.06 5.81 -1.28
CA MET A 34 -1.95 5.81 -0.35
C MET A 34 -0.86 4.88 -0.87
N VAL A 35 0.38 5.37 -0.91
CA VAL A 35 1.55 4.53 -1.19
C VAL A 35 2.22 4.17 0.13
N LEU A 36 2.34 2.87 0.42
CA LEU A 36 3.11 2.33 1.52
C LEU A 36 4.46 1.85 1.00
N ASP A 37 5.54 2.52 1.38
CA ASP A 37 6.90 2.13 1.00
C ASP A 37 7.50 1.21 2.07
N ALA A 38 7.65 -0.07 1.75
CA ALA A 38 8.16 -1.09 2.65
C ALA A 38 9.70 -1.29 2.55
N ARG A 39 10.42 -0.43 1.81
CA ARG A 39 11.88 -0.50 1.66
C ARG A 39 12.62 -0.13 2.95
N TRP A 40 13.93 -0.40 2.99
CA TRP A 40 14.79 0.00 4.09
C TRP A 40 14.80 1.53 4.26
N THR A 41 14.98 1.99 5.50
CA THR A 41 14.96 3.42 5.83
C THR A 41 15.89 4.23 4.93
N ALA A 42 17.12 3.75 4.72
CA ALA A 42 18.09 4.42 3.86
C ALA A 42 17.63 4.54 2.39
N GLU A 43 16.86 3.58 1.89
CA GLU A 43 16.31 3.64 0.52
C GLU A 43 15.16 4.64 0.43
N TYR A 44 14.29 4.67 1.43
CA TYR A 44 13.20 5.64 1.51
C TYR A 44 13.76 7.06 1.64
N GLU A 45 14.69 7.28 2.57
CA GLU A 45 15.36 8.57 2.78
C GLU A 45 16.22 8.99 1.58
N GLY A 46 16.81 8.02 0.86
CA GLY A 46 17.56 8.26 -0.38
C GLY A 46 16.69 8.66 -1.58
N GLY A 47 15.37 8.50 -1.47
CA GLY A 47 14.40 8.88 -2.50
C GLY A 47 13.21 7.93 -2.53
N HIS A 48 12.00 8.49 -2.47
CA HIS A 48 10.74 7.74 -2.49
C HIS A 48 9.70 8.44 -3.36
N ILE A 49 8.60 7.73 -3.64
CA ILE A 49 7.44 8.28 -4.35
C ILE A 49 6.85 9.41 -3.50
N GLU A 50 6.58 10.56 -4.12
CA GLU A 50 6.01 11.71 -3.42
C GLU A 50 4.74 11.33 -2.65
N GLY A 51 4.67 11.72 -1.38
CA GLY A 51 3.54 11.40 -0.50
C GLY A 51 3.49 9.96 0.03
N ALA A 52 4.46 9.10 -0.30
CA ALA A 52 4.51 7.75 0.24
C ALA A 52 4.80 7.76 1.74
N ILE A 53 4.10 6.90 2.48
CA ILE A 53 4.34 6.65 3.91
C ILE A 53 5.38 5.56 4.04
N HIS A 54 6.44 5.81 4.82
CA HIS A 54 7.42 4.79 5.13
C HIS A 54 6.83 3.74 6.08
N ALA A 55 6.59 2.55 5.55
CA ALA A 55 6.02 1.42 6.26
C ALA A 55 7.12 0.67 7.05
N SER A 56 7.73 1.38 8.01
CA SER A 56 8.86 0.90 8.82
C SER A 56 8.45 -0.06 9.93
N SER A 57 7.19 0.01 10.38
CA SER A 57 6.66 -0.80 11.46
C SER A 57 5.19 -1.13 11.26
N LYS A 58 4.71 -2.16 11.96
CA LYS A 58 3.29 -2.52 12.00
C LYS A 58 2.42 -1.38 12.53
N GLU A 59 2.91 -0.69 13.56
CA GLU A 59 2.21 0.43 14.20
C GLU A 59 2.03 1.60 13.22
N THR A 60 3.07 1.94 12.46
CA THR A 60 2.98 3.00 11.44
C THR A 60 1.93 2.70 10.38
N VAL A 61 1.83 1.44 9.94
CA VAL A 61 0.80 1.05 8.95
C VAL A 61 -0.59 1.02 9.58
N ARG A 62 -0.69 0.53 10.82
CA ARG A 62 -1.95 0.56 11.57
C ARG A 62 -2.45 2.00 11.72
N ASP A 63 -1.59 2.90 12.13
CA ASP A 63 -1.91 4.32 12.31
C ASP A 63 -2.21 5.02 10.98
N ALA A 64 -1.63 4.58 9.86
CA ALA A 64 -1.93 5.14 8.56
C ALA A 64 -3.35 4.79 8.08
N LEU A 65 -3.83 3.58 8.37
CA LEU A 65 -5.01 3.00 7.73
C LEU A 65 -6.22 2.79 8.68
N TRP A 66 -6.01 2.77 10.00
CA TRP A 66 -7.08 2.58 10.99
C TRP A 66 -7.09 3.69 12.03
N HIS A 67 -8.28 4.01 12.51
CA HIS A 67 -8.45 4.83 13.71
C HIS A 67 -8.10 4.03 14.97
N PRO A 68 -7.81 4.69 16.10
CA PRO A 68 -7.53 4.03 17.38
C PRO A 68 -8.65 3.12 17.88
N ASP A 69 -9.90 3.38 17.46
CA ASP A 69 -11.09 2.56 17.76
C ASP A 69 -11.20 1.29 16.88
N GLY A 70 -10.26 1.07 15.96
CA GLY A 70 -10.18 -0.11 15.11
C GLY A 70 -10.93 0.02 13.78
N ARG A 71 -11.67 1.11 13.51
CA ARG A 71 -12.34 1.27 12.21
C ARG A 71 -11.37 1.71 11.10
N PRO A 72 -11.53 1.22 9.85
CA PRO A 72 -10.76 1.73 8.72
C PRO A 72 -10.94 3.25 8.57
N LYS A 73 -9.87 3.95 8.21
CA LYS A 73 -9.90 5.39 7.92
C LYS A 73 -10.48 5.71 6.53
N TYR A 74 -10.43 4.72 5.64
CA TYR A 74 -10.79 4.87 4.24
C TYR A 74 -11.72 3.73 3.83
N GLY A 75 -12.60 4.02 2.87
CA GLY A 75 -13.53 3.06 2.30
C GLY A 75 -12.95 2.34 1.08
N LYS A 76 -13.80 1.53 0.45
CA LYS A 76 -13.44 0.63 -0.65
C LYS A 76 -12.91 1.32 -1.92
N GLN A 77 -13.29 2.59 -2.14
CA GLN A 77 -12.84 3.37 -3.29
C GLN A 77 -11.47 4.04 -3.05
N HIS A 78 -10.94 3.97 -1.83
CA HIS A 78 -9.56 4.33 -1.58
C HIS A 78 -8.63 3.20 -2.01
N VAL A 79 -7.48 3.55 -2.56
CA VAL A 79 -6.52 2.57 -3.07
C VAL A 79 -5.23 2.57 -2.26
N VAL A 80 -4.81 1.40 -1.79
CA VAL A 80 -3.53 1.21 -1.11
C VAL A 80 -2.55 0.52 -2.06
N VAL A 81 -1.42 1.16 -2.32
CA VAL A 81 -0.33 0.63 -3.15
C VAL A 81 0.86 0.29 -2.26
N LEU A 82 1.20 -0.98 -2.16
CA LEU A 82 2.40 -1.43 -1.46
C LEU A 82 3.59 -1.44 -2.42
N HIS A 83 4.58 -0.60 -2.16
CA HIS A 83 5.83 -0.52 -2.93
C HIS A 83 6.98 -1.23 -2.21
N CYS A 84 7.71 -2.07 -2.93
CA CYS A 84 8.91 -2.73 -2.43
C CYS A 84 9.89 -3.01 -3.58
N GLU A 85 11.19 -2.77 -3.36
CA GLU A 85 12.23 -2.88 -4.39
C GLU A 85 12.29 -4.28 -5.04
N PHE A 86 12.12 -5.36 -4.26
CA PHE A 86 12.18 -6.73 -4.77
C PHE A 86 11.20 -7.74 -4.14
N SER A 87 10.17 -7.29 -3.42
CA SER A 87 9.09 -8.15 -2.90
C SER A 87 9.59 -9.35 -2.05
N GLN A 88 10.60 -9.15 -1.20
CA GLN A 88 11.16 -10.22 -0.36
C GLN A 88 10.97 -9.84 1.11
N VAL A 89 10.36 -10.73 1.90
CA VAL A 89 10.19 -10.66 3.36
C VAL A 89 9.36 -9.48 3.90
N ARG A 90 9.81 -8.22 3.79
CA ARG A 90 9.10 -7.07 4.43
C ARG A 90 7.74 -6.80 3.80
N ALA A 91 7.66 -6.87 2.48
CA ALA A 91 6.39 -6.75 1.77
C ALA A 91 5.42 -7.90 2.14
N VAL A 92 5.93 -9.10 2.39
CA VAL A 92 5.12 -10.26 2.80
C VAL A 92 4.59 -10.06 4.21
N ALA A 93 5.44 -9.66 5.14
CA ALA A 93 5.03 -9.31 6.50
C ALA A 93 3.95 -8.22 6.47
N MET A 94 4.19 -7.14 5.71
CA MET A 94 3.22 -6.04 5.54
C MET A 94 1.90 -6.53 4.93
N LYS A 95 1.95 -7.38 3.91
CA LYS A 95 0.77 -7.99 3.30
C LYS A 95 -0.01 -8.80 4.33
N THR A 96 0.66 -9.64 5.12
CA THR A 96 0.01 -10.43 6.18
C THR A 96 -0.69 -9.53 7.19
N GLU A 97 -0.03 -8.48 7.67
CA GLU A 97 -0.70 -7.53 8.58
C GLU A 97 -1.92 -6.88 7.92
N LEU A 98 -1.79 -6.45 6.66
CA LEU A 98 -2.88 -5.81 5.91
C LEU A 98 -4.04 -6.78 5.60
N GLU A 99 -3.80 -8.10 5.63
CA GLU A 99 -4.81 -9.14 5.48
C GLU A 99 -5.45 -9.51 6.83
N GLU A 100 -4.67 -9.56 7.92
CA GLU A 100 -5.21 -9.80 9.27
C GLU A 100 -6.11 -8.67 9.75
N LEU A 101 -5.86 -7.45 9.28
CA LEU A 101 -6.64 -6.27 9.64
C LEU A 101 -7.80 -5.99 8.64
N ASP A 102 -7.92 -6.79 7.58
CA ASP A 102 -8.99 -6.73 6.58
C ASP A 102 -10.14 -7.66 6.96
N GLU A 103 -10.84 -7.28 8.02
CA GLU A 103 -12.03 -8.00 8.50
C GLU A 103 -13.32 -7.45 7.89
N ASP A 104 -13.26 -6.35 7.12
CA ASP A 104 -14.43 -5.61 6.63
C ASP A 104 -14.48 -5.57 5.08
N SER A 105 -15.63 -5.92 4.53
CA SER A 105 -15.90 -5.89 3.08
C SER A 105 -15.79 -4.49 2.44
N ASP A 106 -15.75 -3.44 3.25
CA ASP A 106 -15.61 -2.03 2.82
C ASP A 106 -14.16 -1.50 2.90
N TYR A 107 -13.19 -2.39 3.10
CA TYR A 107 -11.78 -2.04 3.19
C TYR A 107 -11.20 -1.59 1.82
N PRO A 108 -10.19 -0.67 1.80
CA PRO A 108 -9.55 -0.17 0.59
C PRO A 108 -9.05 -1.25 -0.37
N SER A 109 -9.14 -0.97 -1.68
CA SER A 109 -8.57 -1.84 -2.71
C SER A 109 -7.05 -1.84 -2.65
N LYS A 110 -6.41 -3.01 -2.81
CA LYS A 110 -4.97 -3.18 -2.55
C LYS A 110 -4.20 -3.64 -3.78
N TYR A 111 -3.07 -3.00 -4.05
CA TYR A 111 -2.21 -3.31 -5.18
C TYR A 111 -0.74 -3.38 -4.76
N ILE A 112 0.04 -4.12 -5.53
CA ILE A 112 1.49 -4.17 -5.40
C ILE A 112 2.12 -3.41 -6.55
N LEU A 113 3.03 -2.49 -6.23
CA LEU A 113 3.93 -1.83 -7.16
C LEU A 113 5.30 -2.52 -7.19
#